data_AF-A0A1F6CP30-F1
#
_entry.id   AF-A0A1F6CP30-F1
#
_cell.length_a   1.000
_cell.length_b   1.000
_cell.length_c   1.000
_cell.angle_alpha   90.00
_cell.angle_beta   90.00
_cell.angle_gamma   90.00
#
_symmetry.space_group_name_H-M   'P 1'
#
loop_
_entity.id
_entity.type
_entity.pdbx_description
1 polymer ?
#
loop_
_entity_poly.entity_id
_entity_poly.type
_entity_poly.pdbx_seq_one_letter_code
_entity_poly.pdbx_strand_id
1 'polypeptide(L)' 'MGVRVNRVKQILKQGGTVYGSAVRLPEPGLVEVLGYAGFDFVLIDGEHGSVTTPAPEGVGFSGNA' A
#
# COMPACT_ATOMS: atom_id res chain seq x y z
N MET A 1 -2.11 -21.21 10.55
CA MET A 1 -2.94 -20.48 9.57
C MET A 1 -2.06 -20.23 8.35
N GLY A 2 -2.42 -20.78 7.18
CA GLY A 2 -1.58 -20.67 5.98
C GLY A 2 -1.71 -19.30 5.30
N VAL A 3 -0.69 -18.89 4.54
CA VAL A 3 -0.77 -17.70 3.69
C VAL A 3 -1.82 -17.92 2.60
N ARG A 4 -2.73 -16.96 2.43
CA ARG A 4 -3.77 -17.01 1.38
C ARG A 4 -3.15 -16.82 0.00
N VAL A 5 -3.86 -17.29 -1.02
CA VAL A 5 -3.49 -17.08 -2.43
C VAL A 5 -3.43 -15.57 -2.73
N ASN A 6 -2.36 -15.12 -3.38
CA ASN A 6 -2.24 -13.75 -3.88
C ASN A 6 -2.94 -13.64 -5.25
N ARG A 7 -4.13 -13.06 -5.24
CA ARG A 7 -4.98 -12.89 -6.43
C ARG A 7 -4.35 -11.98 -7.49
N VAL A 8 -3.73 -10.88 -7.08
CA VAL A 8 -3.03 -9.93 -7.98
C VAL A 8 -1.93 -10.65 -8.76
N LYS A 9 -1.10 -11.43 -8.06
CA LYS A 9 -0.04 -12.23 -8.67
C LYS A 9 -0.59 -13.27 -9.66
N GLN A 10 -1.74 -13.85 -9.39
CA GLN A 10 -2.39 -14.80 -10.29
C GLN A 10 -2.91 -14.12 -11.57
N ILE A 11 -3.61 -12.99 -11.44
CA ILE A 11 -4.14 -12.22 -12.59
C ILE A 11 -3.00 -11.80 -13.52
N LEU A 12 -1.93 -11.24 -12.96
CA LEU A 12 -0.76 -10.81 -13.73
C LEU A 12 -0.11 -11.98 -14.49
N LYS A 13 0.03 -13.15 -13.87
CA LYS A 13 0.59 -14.36 -14.52
C LYS A 13 -0.27 -14.88 -15.68
N GLN A 14 -1.56 -14.60 -15.66
CA GLN A 14 -2.50 -15.00 -16.71
C GLN A 14 -2.58 -13.96 -17.84
N GLY A 15 -1.79 -12.90 -17.79
CA GLY A 15 -1.85 -11.80 -18.75
C GLY A 15 -3.03 -10.85 -18.53
N GLY A 16 -3.71 -10.96 -17.38
CA GLY A 16 -4.79 -10.06 -17.01
C GLY A 16 -4.29 -8.68 -16.59
N THR A 17 -5.20 -7.71 -16.59
CA THR A 17 -4.94 -6.34 -16.12
C THR A 17 -5.44 -6.18 -14.69
N VAL A 18 -4.69 -5.43 -13.88
CA VAL A 18 -5.09 -5.01 -12.52
C VAL A 18 -5.03 -3.50 -12.41
N TYR A 19 -5.95 -2.92 -11.67
CA TYR A 19 -6.03 -1.48 -11.40
C TYR A 19 -5.71 -1.23 -9.94
N GLY A 20 -4.70 -0.40 -9.69
CA GLY A 20 -4.28 -0.04 -8.34
C GLY A 20 -4.11 1.46 -8.18
N SER A 21 -4.04 1.89 -6.92
CA SER A 21 -3.72 3.27 -6.55
C SER A 21 -2.52 3.29 -5.60
N ALA A 22 -1.70 4.33 -5.69
CA ALA A 22 -0.62 4.58 -4.75
C ALA A 22 -1.09 5.52 -3.63
N VAL A 23 -0.74 5.19 -2.39
CA VAL A 23 -0.97 6.05 -1.22
C VAL A 23 0.36 6.53 -0.67
N ARG A 24 0.52 7.85 -0.58
CA ARG A 24 1.69 8.51 0.04
C ARG A 24 1.40 9.07 1.42
N LEU A 25 0.11 9.31 1.70
CA LEU A 25 -0.36 9.64 3.03
C LEU A 25 -0.52 8.33 3.83
N PRO A 26 0.14 8.17 5.00
CA PRO A 26 -0.01 7.01 5.86
C PRO A 26 -1.38 7.01 6.59
N GLU A 27 -2.48 7.01 5.83
CA GLU A 27 -3.84 7.06 6.37
C GLU A 27 -4.58 5.73 6.12
N PRO A 28 -4.79 4.90 7.16
CA PRO A 28 -5.49 3.63 7.01
C PRO A 28 -6.91 3.76 6.44
N GLY A 29 -7.64 4.82 6.81
CA GLY A 29 -9.00 5.05 6.28
C GLY A 29 -9.02 5.23 4.76
N LEU A 30 -7.97 5.82 4.19
CA LEU A 30 -7.85 5.95 2.73
C LEU A 30 -7.67 4.58 2.06
N VAL A 31 -6.85 3.70 2.65
CA VAL A 31 -6.65 2.33 2.15
C VAL A 31 -7.97 1.54 2.19
N GLU A 32 -8.74 1.70 3.27
CA GLU A 32 -10.06 1.07 3.40
C GLU A 32 -11.05 1.55 2.33
N VAL A 33 -11.14 2.87 2.10
CA VAL A 33 -11.98 3.45 1.04
C VAL A 33 -11.57 2.93 -0.34
N LEU A 34 -10.28 2.84 -0.63
CA LEU A 34 -9.79 2.28 -1.91
C LEU A 34 -10.14 0.80 -2.06
N GLY A 35 -10.12 0.04 -0.97
CA GLY A 35 -10.62 -1.35 -0.95
C GLY A 35 -12.10 -1.43 -1.30
N TYR A 36 -12.94 -0.56 -0.72
CA TYR A 36 -14.38 -0.49 -1.05
C TYR A 36 -14.64 0.02 -2.47
N ALA A 37 -13.78 0.88 -3.01
CA ALA A 37 -13.88 1.38 -4.37
C ALA A 37 -13.56 0.33 -5.45
N GLY A 38 -13.04 -0.85 -5.06
CA GLY A 38 -12.82 -1.98 -5.97
C GLY A 38 -11.46 -2.00 -6.66
N PHE A 39 -10.46 -1.30 -6.12
CA PHE A 39 -9.08 -1.44 -6.59
C PHE A 39 -8.54 -2.86 -6.30
N ASP A 40 -7.79 -3.43 -7.23
CA ASP A 40 -7.19 -4.76 -7.10
C ASP A 40 -6.04 -4.79 -6.08
N PHE A 41 -5.35 -3.65 -5.93
CA PHE A 41 -4.29 -3.46 -4.96
C PHE A 41 -4.09 -1.98 -4.60
N VAL A 42 -3.44 -1.75 -3.46
CA VAL A 42 -2.95 -0.44 -3.05
C VAL A 42 -1.43 -0.53 -2.88
N LEU A 43 -0.70 0.38 -3.52
CA LEU A 43 0.75 0.51 -3.33
C LEU A 43 0.98 1.41 -2.11
N ILE A 44 1.53 0.82 -1.05
CA ILE A 44 2.00 1.55 0.13
C ILE A 44 3.42 2.01 -0.16
N ASP A 45 3.58 3.32 -0.36
CA ASP A 45 4.85 3.94 -0.66
C ASP A 45 5.65 4.20 0.62
N GLY A 46 6.65 3.35 0.87
CA GLY A 46 7.57 3.48 2.00
C GLY A 46 8.90 4.16 1.67
N GLU A 47 9.06 4.69 0.46
CA GLU A 47 10.32 5.30 0.02
C GLU A 47 10.18 6.81 -0.19
N HIS A 48 9.08 7.26 -0.78
CA HIS A 48 8.76 8.68 -0.93
C HIS A 48 7.59 9.13 -0.04
N GLY A 49 6.85 8.20 0.56
CA GLY A 49 5.77 8.49 1.49
C GLY A 49 6.27 8.80 2.90
N SER A 50 5.46 9.49 3.70
CA SER A 50 5.75 9.75 5.12
C SER A 50 5.55 8.51 6.01
N VAL A 51 5.46 7.32 5.40
CA VAL A 51 5.37 6.03 6.10
C VAL A 51 6.75 5.75 6.71
N THR A 52 6.94 6.17 7.96
CA THR A 52 8.13 5.80 8.73
C THR A 52 7.86 4.47 9.44
N THR A 53 8.88 3.62 9.55
CA THR A 53 8.87 2.64 10.65
C THR A 53 8.67 3.41 11.96
N PRO A 54 7.83 2.94 12.90
CA PRO A 54 7.73 3.62 14.19
C PRO A 54 9.14 3.67 14.77
N ALA A 55 9.71 4.88 14.83
CA ALA A 55 10.97 5.07 15.52
C ALA A 55 10.74 4.62 16.98
N PRO A 56 11.71 3.96 17.64
CA PRO A 56 11.75 4.04 19.09
C PRO A 56 11.67 5.52 19.45
N GLU A 57 10.70 5.87 20.26
CA GLU A 57 10.17 7.21 20.51
C GLU A 57 11.23 8.32 20.36
N GLY A 58 11.04 9.25 19.40
CA GLY A 58 11.71 10.55 19.44
C GLY A 58 12.62 10.99 18.28
N VAL A 59 12.62 10.36 17.11
CA VAL A 59 13.36 10.90 15.95
C VAL A 59 12.49 10.95 14.70
N GLY A 60 11.81 12.09 14.51
CA GLY A 60 11.16 12.44 13.26
C GLY A 60 12.21 12.93 12.26
N PHE A 61 12.31 12.24 11.12
CA PHE A 61 13.00 12.79 9.95
C PHE A 61 12.01 13.62 9.14
N SER A 62 12.21 14.94 9.11
CA SER A 62 11.54 15.85 8.18
C SER A 62 12.19 15.70 6.80
N GLY A 63 11.76 14.72 6.03
CA GLY A 63 12.09 14.60 4.61
C GLY A 63 10.91 15.07 3.79
N ASN A 64 10.74 16.39 3.63
CA ASN A 64 10.06 16.89 2.44
C ASN A 64 11.02 16.67 1.27
N ALA A 65 10.46 16.32 0.10
CA ALA A 65 11.18 16.22 -1.17
C ALA A 65 12.19 17.37 -1.41
#